data_AF-A0A1I3MR96-F1
#
_entry.id   AF-A0A1I3MR96-F1
#
_cell.length_a   1.000
_cell.length_b   1.000
_cell.length_c   1.000
_cell.angle_alpha   90.00
_cell.angle_beta   90.00
_cell.angle_gamma   90.00
#
_symmetry.space_group_name_H-M   'P 1'
#
loop_
_entity.id
_entity.type
_entity.pdbx_description
1 polymer ?
#
loop_
_entity_poly.entity_id
_entity_poly.type
_entity_poly.pdbx_seq_one_letter_code
_entity_poly.pdbx_strand_id
1 'polypeptide(L)'
;MGSRTFILLAAFLSVLFAAPSSSQSWTSSFSAHPSTPAAFMAVDMGRQRAFLVGNKNGELKKMRDMPCTTGMRGGGKLLEGDRKTPEGVYFLEGKATGGLDFDSFGNTAFPLNYPNPVDRIHGKTGNGIMIHGRGRSFGPRQTLGCVVLENDDVDTLDRHVRIHATPVVIAESVSLTGKAGPPPEIVLGTWGWIKARERRENAFFEIYDPVRFEKSSNMSFARFRQKTLQEFAGAKWVDIRMENLQVLQGPDYMVSVFAQRTFPQGEQGWRRLYWMRQVELWKIVGEEWIPRNMGGSEDYAGLVGKEIRERLRECAEAWDKGDLKTLVRTYDRTGSRNGTQGRKAIAASLERDMAAKKKNPYSAEPVVRVTKNGIEAKLMTDGHSRNILFLPGAFDSWLIASDGTARQP
;
A
#
# COMPACT_ATOMS: atom_id res chain seq x y z
N MET A 1 19.67 18.41 -83.34
CA MET A 1 19.34 17.06 -82.87
C MET A 1 20.36 16.65 -81.80
N GLY A 2 19.86 16.31 -80.60
CA GLY A 2 20.56 15.46 -79.62
C GLY A 2 21.52 16.13 -78.63
N SER A 3 21.10 16.27 -77.37
CA SER A 3 21.92 16.06 -76.15
C SER A 3 21.01 16.25 -74.92
N ARG A 4 20.39 15.19 -74.40
CA ARG A 4 20.83 14.35 -73.27
C ARG A 4 20.72 15.04 -71.90
N THR A 5 19.55 14.85 -71.30
CA THR A 5 19.21 15.08 -69.88
C THR A 5 19.96 14.09 -68.99
N PHE A 6 20.78 14.56 -68.05
CA PHE A 6 21.33 13.75 -66.96
C PHE A 6 20.51 14.01 -65.69
N ILE A 7 19.81 12.97 -65.23
CA ILE A 7 19.19 12.94 -63.89
C ILE A 7 20.22 12.29 -62.95
N LEU A 8 20.76 13.08 -62.02
CA LEU A 8 21.59 12.58 -60.92
C LEU A 8 20.67 12.06 -59.80
N LEU A 9 20.64 10.74 -59.63
CA LEU A 9 20.00 10.06 -58.51
C LEU A 9 21.01 9.99 -57.36
N ALA A 10 20.86 10.83 -56.33
CA ALA A 10 21.65 10.74 -55.11
C ALA A 10 20.96 9.76 -54.15
N ALA A 11 21.50 8.54 -54.03
CA ALA A 11 21.06 7.56 -53.05
C ALA A 11 21.61 7.91 -51.65
N PHE A 12 20.70 8.22 -50.74
CA PHE A 12 20.96 8.37 -49.31
C PHE A 12 21.32 7.00 -48.72
N LEU A 13 22.53 6.85 -48.17
CA LEU A 13 22.89 5.71 -47.32
C LEU A 13 23.19 6.21 -45.91
N SER A 14 22.14 6.48 -45.14
CA SER A 14 22.24 6.72 -43.70
C SER A 14 22.38 5.37 -42.99
N VAL A 15 23.63 4.98 -42.70
CA VAL A 15 23.92 3.88 -41.78
C VAL A 15 23.58 4.37 -40.36
N LEU A 16 22.37 4.06 -39.91
CA LEU A 16 21.98 4.17 -38.51
C LEU A 16 22.75 3.10 -37.74
N PHE A 17 23.89 3.47 -37.15
CA PHE A 17 24.45 2.71 -36.03
C PHE A 17 23.45 2.83 -34.87
N ALA A 18 22.63 1.80 -34.69
CA ALA A 18 21.90 1.61 -33.44
C ALA A 18 22.95 1.42 -32.34
N ALA A 19 23.20 2.46 -31.55
CA ALA A 19 23.93 2.31 -30.29
C ALA A 19 23.21 1.24 -29.47
N PRO A 20 23.91 0.27 -28.88
CA PRO A 20 23.27 -0.67 -27.98
C PRO A 20 22.64 0.15 -26.85
N SER A 21 21.32 0.11 -26.75
CA SER A 21 20.59 0.63 -25.61
C SER A 21 21.09 -0.14 -24.39
N SER A 22 22.05 0.42 -23.67
CA SER A 22 22.41 -0.07 -22.35
C SER A 22 21.14 0.01 -21.52
N SER A 23 20.52 -1.13 -21.21
CA SER A 23 19.48 -1.17 -20.17
C SER A 23 20.14 -0.61 -18.92
N GLN A 24 19.80 0.63 -18.56
CA GLN A 24 20.44 1.35 -17.47
C GLN A 24 20.19 0.55 -16.19
N SER A 25 21.24 -0.05 -15.64
CA SER A 25 21.18 -0.81 -14.41
C SER A 25 20.70 0.06 -13.25
N TRP A 26 19.73 -0.44 -12.48
CA TRP A 26 19.16 0.30 -11.37
C TRP A 26 20.04 0.22 -10.12
N THR A 27 20.32 1.39 -9.52
CA THR A 27 20.92 1.51 -8.19
C THR A 27 19.86 1.96 -7.20
N SER A 28 19.77 1.25 -6.09
CA SER A 28 18.86 1.55 -4.99
C SER A 28 19.60 2.23 -3.83
N SER A 29 18.99 3.25 -3.24
CA SER A 29 19.51 3.92 -2.06
C SER A 29 18.39 4.10 -1.05
N PHE A 30 18.56 3.50 0.13
CA PHE A 30 17.56 3.50 1.19
C PHE A 30 18.04 4.32 2.39
N SER A 31 17.11 5.00 3.04
CA SER A 31 17.32 5.62 4.34
C SER A 31 16.36 5.03 5.37
N ALA A 32 16.72 5.15 6.64
CA ALA A 32 15.79 4.86 7.71
C ALA A 32 14.67 5.90 7.72
N HIS A 33 13.44 5.44 7.90
CA HIS A 33 12.23 6.25 8.01
C HIS A 33 11.13 5.39 8.67
N PRO A 34 10.15 5.96 9.41
CA PRO A 34 9.06 5.18 9.99
C PRO A 34 8.27 4.33 8.99
N SER A 35 8.17 4.78 7.74
CA SER A 35 7.51 4.04 6.65
C SER A 35 8.47 3.18 5.82
N THR A 36 9.77 3.15 6.10
CA THR A 36 10.66 2.13 5.52
C THR A 36 10.44 0.81 6.26
N PRO A 37 10.38 -0.35 5.59
CA PRO A 37 10.16 -1.65 6.24
C PRO A 37 10.99 -1.86 7.49
N ALA A 38 10.36 -2.39 8.55
CA ALA A 38 11.06 -2.81 9.76
C ALA A 38 12.15 -3.86 9.47
N ALA A 39 11.90 -4.72 8.47
CA ALA A 39 12.90 -5.60 7.89
C ALA A 39 12.63 -5.83 6.39
N PHE A 40 13.68 -5.96 5.59
CA PHE A 40 13.60 -6.34 4.18
C PHE A 40 14.88 -7.07 3.75
N MET A 41 14.80 -7.83 2.66
CA MET A 41 15.95 -8.42 2.01
C MET A 41 16.41 -7.51 0.87
N ALA A 42 17.72 -7.34 0.70
CA ALA A 42 18.29 -6.61 -0.42
C ALA A 42 19.35 -7.45 -1.13
N VAL A 43 19.27 -7.54 -2.45
CA VAL A 43 20.21 -8.25 -3.30
C VAL A 43 20.97 -7.23 -4.13
N ASP A 44 22.27 -7.14 -3.91
CA ASP A 44 23.22 -6.35 -4.69
C ASP A 44 23.84 -7.28 -5.74
N MET A 45 23.31 -7.22 -6.96
CA MET A 45 23.75 -8.08 -8.06
C MET A 45 25.16 -7.74 -8.52
N GLY A 46 25.60 -6.49 -8.43
CA GLY A 46 26.96 -6.10 -8.80
C GLY A 46 28.00 -6.75 -7.88
N ARG A 47 27.71 -6.78 -6.57
CA ARG A 47 28.58 -7.39 -5.55
C ARG A 47 28.35 -8.88 -5.33
N GLN A 48 27.27 -9.43 -5.89
CA GLN A 48 26.84 -10.83 -5.65
C GLN A 48 26.69 -11.10 -4.15
N ARG A 49 26.01 -10.17 -3.46
CA ARG A 49 25.70 -10.26 -2.03
C ARG A 49 24.23 -10.01 -1.77
N ALA A 50 23.69 -10.73 -0.80
CA ALA A 50 22.37 -10.49 -0.25
C ALA A 50 22.47 -10.06 1.22
N PHE A 51 21.60 -9.16 1.63
CA PHE A 51 21.56 -8.62 2.98
C PHE A 51 20.17 -8.79 3.56
N LEU A 52 20.10 -9.20 4.84
CA LEU A 52 18.91 -8.94 5.64
C LEU A 52 19.11 -7.61 6.34
N VAL A 53 18.22 -6.66 6.07
CA VAL A 53 18.30 -5.29 6.57
C VAL A 53 17.19 -5.07 7.59
N GLY A 54 17.56 -4.58 8.77
CA GLY A 54 16.62 -4.12 9.79
C GLY A 54 16.59 -2.60 9.86
N ASN A 55 15.40 -2.03 10.05
CA ASN A 55 15.20 -0.61 10.32
C ASN A 55 14.83 -0.44 11.79
N LYS A 56 15.78 0.05 12.60
CA LYS A 56 15.58 0.22 14.04
C LYS A 56 16.24 1.50 14.51
N ASN A 57 15.55 2.24 15.38
CA ASN A 57 16.05 3.48 15.99
C ASN A 57 16.50 4.55 14.97
N GLY A 58 15.83 4.64 13.82
CA GLY A 58 16.20 5.60 12.77
C GLY A 58 17.48 5.23 12.01
N GLU A 59 17.90 3.96 12.03
CA GLU A 59 19.06 3.47 11.30
C GLU A 59 18.75 2.16 10.55
N LEU A 60 19.30 2.02 9.34
CA LEU A 60 19.30 0.77 8.59
C LEU A 60 20.56 -0.04 8.90
N LYS A 61 20.40 -1.27 9.40
CA LYS A 61 21.52 -2.16 9.74
C LYS A 61 21.44 -3.47 8.98
N LYS A 62 22.58 -3.90 8.45
CA LYS A 62 22.74 -5.27 7.95
C LYS A 62 22.75 -6.23 9.13
N MET A 63 21.67 -6.99 9.27
CA MET A 63 21.53 -8.07 10.26
C MET A 63 22.24 -9.34 9.80
N ARG A 64 22.24 -9.59 8.49
CA ARG A 64 22.99 -10.67 7.83
C ARG A 64 23.60 -10.14 6.54
N ASP A 65 24.73 -10.74 6.17
CA ASP A 65 25.47 -10.42 4.97
C ASP A 65 25.94 -11.74 4.32
N MET A 66 25.28 -12.13 3.25
CA MET A 66 25.34 -13.48 2.66
C MET A 66 25.90 -13.40 1.24
N PRO A 67 26.82 -14.30 0.84
CA PRO A 67 27.16 -14.44 -0.56
C PRO A 67 25.94 -14.93 -1.35
N CYS A 68 25.80 -14.48 -2.60
CA CYS A 68 24.76 -14.99 -3.49
C CYS A 68 25.28 -15.18 -4.91
N THR A 69 24.52 -15.89 -5.75
CA THR A 69 24.71 -15.86 -7.20
C THR A 69 23.41 -15.57 -7.92
N THR A 70 23.49 -14.78 -9.00
CA THR A 70 22.33 -14.31 -9.75
C THR A 70 22.38 -14.76 -11.21
N GLY A 71 21.53 -14.20 -12.06
CA GLY A 71 21.45 -14.48 -13.49
C GLY A 71 22.80 -14.32 -14.20
N MET A 72 23.08 -15.22 -15.15
CA MET A 72 24.29 -15.21 -15.98
C MET A 72 24.54 -13.89 -16.71
N ARG A 73 23.48 -13.14 -17.04
CA ARG A 73 23.58 -11.86 -17.72
C ARG A 73 23.28 -10.70 -16.76
N GLY A 74 24.04 -9.62 -16.89
CA GLY A 74 23.81 -8.39 -16.15
C GLY A 74 22.64 -7.55 -16.65
N GLY A 75 22.25 -6.58 -15.83
CA GLY A 75 21.06 -5.77 -15.99
C GLY A 75 19.76 -6.53 -15.69
N GLY A 76 18.68 -5.77 -15.50
CA GLY A 76 17.37 -6.33 -15.18
C GLY A 76 16.79 -7.23 -16.27
N LYS A 77 16.10 -8.28 -15.82
CA LYS A 77 15.27 -9.17 -16.64
C LYS A 77 14.24 -8.40 -17.47
N LEU A 78 14.11 -8.76 -18.73
CA LEU A 78 13.12 -8.22 -19.68
C LEU A 78 12.31 -9.31 -20.36
N LEU A 79 12.93 -10.43 -20.74
CA LEU A 79 12.28 -11.48 -21.55
C LEU A 79 12.42 -12.86 -20.92
N GLU A 80 11.49 -13.75 -21.22
CA GLU A 80 11.66 -15.17 -20.90
C GLU A 80 12.94 -15.74 -21.54
N GLY A 81 13.67 -16.56 -20.78
CA GLY A 81 14.92 -17.17 -21.25
C GLY A 81 16.14 -16.24 -21.38
N ASP A 82 16.02 -14.95 -21.03
CA ASP A 82 17.12 -13.97 -21.15
C ASP A 82 18.28 -14.19 -20.16
N ARG A 83 18.14 -15.12 -19.20
CA ARG A 83 19.12 -15.48 -18.17
C ARG A 83 19.52 -14.31 -17.25
N LYS A 84 18.61 -13.36 -17.06
CA LYS A 84 18.79 -12.22 -16.17
C LYS A 84 17.95 -12.37 -14.91
N THR A 85 18.47 -11.85 -13.81
CA THR A 85 17.67 -11.65 -12.58
C THR A 85 16.93 -10.32 -12.71
N PRO A 86 15.67 -10.22 -12.28
CA PRO A 86 14.92 -8.98 -12.38
C PRO A 86 15.44 -7.90 -11.42
N GLU A 87 15.28 -6.63 -11.81
CA GLU A 87 15.53 -5.47 -10.95
C GLU A 87 14.19 -4.89 -10.51
N GLY A 88 14.01 -4.67 -9.20
CA GLY A 88 12.76 -4.18 -8.64
C GLY A 88 12.54 -4.55 -7.17
N VAL A 89 11.33 -4.28 -6.70
CA VAL A 89 10.82 -4.73 -5.40
C VAL A 89 9.86 -5.89 -5.63
N TYR A 90 10.13 -7.00 -4.95
CA TYR A 90 9.42 -8.27 -5.03
C TYR A 90 9.00 -8.76 -3.65
N PHE A 91 8.17 -9.79 -3.62
CA PHE A 91 7.70 -10.42 -2.39
C PHE A 91 7.72 -11.92 -2.53
N LEU A 92 8.03 -12.60 -1.43
CA LEU A 92 7.97 -14.05 -1.34
C LEU A 92 6.51 -14.51 -1.39
N GLU A 93 6.21 -15.46 -2.28
CA GLU A 93 4.86 -16.01 -2.48
C GLU A 93 4.59 -17.28 -1.70
N GLY A 94 5.63 -17.94 -1.19
CA GLY A 94 5.52 -19.19 -0.47
C GLY A 94 6.88 -19.72 -0.06
N LYS A 95 6.87 -20.94 0.50
CA LYS A 95 8.06 -21.70 0.83
C LYS A 95 7.88 -23.13 0.33
N ALA A 96 8.85 -23.64 -0.42
CA ALA A 96 8.93 -25.03 -0.83
C ALA A 96 10.13 -25.69 -0.11
N THR A 97 9.90 -26.84 0.51
CA THR A 97 10.91 -27.63 1.24
C THR A 97 10.96 -29.10 0.81
N GLY A 98 10.28 -29.45 -0.29
CA GLY A 98 10.17 -30.81 -0.77
C GLY A 98 9.84 -30.84 -2.26
N GLY A 99 10.21 -31.95 -2.93
CA GLY A 99 10.08 -32.09 -4.38
C GLY A 99 11.07 -31.25 -5.19
N LEU A 100 12.11 -30.73 -4.54
CA LEU A 100 13.18 -29.96 -5.15
C LEU A 100 14.33 -30.89 -5.54
N ASP A 101 14.83 -30.76 -6.77
CA ASP A 101 16.12 -31.33 -7.14
C ASP A 101 17.22 -30.65 -6.33
N PHE A 102 17.86 -31.39 -5.42
CA PHE A 102 18.80 -30.83 -4.46
C PHE A 102 19.99 -30.14 -5.14
N ASP A 103 20.51 -30.72 -6.22
CA ASP A 103 21.65 -30.15 -6.95
C ASP A 103 21.33 -28.80 -7.58
N SER A 104 20.08 -28.59 -8.01
CA SER A 104 19.64 -27.34 -8.62
C SER A 104 19.08 -26.34 -7.62
N PHE A 105 18.34 -26.80 -6.61
CA PHE A 105 17.49 -25.96 -5.74
C PHE A 105 17.79 -26.06 -4.24
N GLY A 106 18.64 -26.99 -3.83
CA GLY A 106 18.96 -27.20 -2.42
C GLY A 106 17.76 -27.68 -1.60
N ASN A 107 17.77 -27.34 -0.31
CA ASN A 107 16.74 -27.76 0.66
C ASN A 107 15.44 -26.95 0.56
N THR A 108 15.57 -25.64 0.31
CA THR A 108 14.47 -24.69 0.43
C THR A 108 14.47 -23.72 -0.76
N ALA A 109 13.27 -23.39 -1.24
CA ALA A 109 13.04 -22.36 -2.23
C ALA A 109 11.88 -21.43 -1.85
N PHE A 110 12.04 -20.14 -2.14
CA PHE A 110 11.03 -19.10 -1.96
C PHE A 110 10.74 -18.42 -3.30
N PRO A 111 9.60 -18.73 -3.95
CA PRO A 111 9.19 -18.05 -5.17
C PRO A 111 8.94 -16.56 -4.95
N LEU A 112 9.32 -15.74 -5.93
CA LEU A 112 9.04 -14.30 -5.98
C LEU A 112 7.86 -14.02 -6.91
N ASN A 113 7.11 -12.95 -6.63
CA ASN A 113 6.01 -12.49 -7.46
C ASN A 113 6.45 -11.82 -8.79
N TYR A 114 7.55 -12.27 -9.41
CA TYR A 114 7.96 -11.81 -10.73
C TYR A 114 7.12 -12.50 -11.82
N PRO A 115 6.61 -11.77 -12.83
CA PRO A 115 6.69 -10.31 -12.99
C PRO A 115 5.69 -9.61 -12.07
N ASN A 116 6.14 -8.56 -11.37
CA ASN A 116 5.25 -7.74 -10.56
C ASN A 116 4.36 -6.83 -11.46
N PRO A 117 3.38 -6.08 -10.92
CA PRO A 117 2.52 -5.20 -11.71
C PRO A 117 3.27 -4.21 -12.64
N VAL A 118 4.40 -3.65 -12.19
CA VAL A 118 5.18 -2.69 -13.00
C VAL A 118 6.02 -3.39 -14.06
N ASP A 119 6.53 -4.59 -13.76
CA ASP A 119 7.16 -5.44 -14.78
C ASP A 119 6.19 -5.74 -15.93
N ARG A 120 4.92 -6.03 -15.63
CA ARG A 120 3.88 -6.26 -16.64
C ARG A 120 3.54 -5.00 -17.45
N ILE A 121 3.49 -3.82 -16.80
CA ILE A 121 3.32 -2.53 -17.51
C ILE A 121 4.43 -2.31 -18.54
N HIS A 122 5.67 -2.66 -18.17
CA HIS A 122 6.84 -2.56 -19.04
C HIS A 122 6.94 -3.69 -20.07
N GLY A 123 5.96 -4.60 -20.12
CA GLY A 123 5.94 -5.72 -21.06
C GLY A 123 7.01 -6.78 -20.78
N LYS A 124 7.55 -6.84 -19.56
CA LYS A 124 8.52 -7.86 -19.19
C LYS A 124 7.85 -9.24 -19.10
N THR A 125 8.54 -10.27 -19.56
CA THR A 125 8.01 -11.64 -19.62
C THR A 125 8.87 -12.65 -18.84
N GLY A 126 8.43 -13.91 -18.81
CA GLY A 126 9.00 -15.00 -18.00
C GLY A 126 8.38 -15.12 -16.61
N ASN A 127 8.78 -16.15 -15.88
CA ASN A 127 8.28 -16.49 -14.54
C ASN A 127 9.36 -17.28 -13.76
N GLY A 128 8.99 -17.86 -12.61
CA GLY A 128 9.82 -18.86 -11.93
C GLY A 128 11.08 -18.32 -11.27
N ILE A 129 11.13 -17.02 -10.98
CA ILE A 129 12.24 -16.43 -10.23
C ILE A 129 12.06 -16.77 -8.74
N MET A 130 13.09 -17.40 -8.17
CA MET A 130 13.06 -17.86 -6.78
C MET A 130 14.33 -17.42 -6.04
N ILE A 131 14.24 -17.35 -4.71
CA ILE A 131 15.38 -17.37 -3.81
C ILE A 131 15.53 -18.80 -3.29
N HIS A 132 16.65 -19.46 -3.55
CA HIS A 132 16.79 -20.88 -3.17
C HIS A 132 18.24 -21.27 -2.86
N GLY A 133 18.40 -22.45 -2.27
CA GLY A 133 19.71 -23.03 -2.00
C GLY A 133 20.30 -23.74 -3.23
N ARG A 134 21.42 -24.45 -3.07
CA ARG A 134 21.96 -25.35 -4.11
C ARG A 134 22.84 -26.43 -3.49
N GLY A 135 22.83 -27.64 -4.06
CA GLY A 135 23.65 -28.76 -3.58
C GLY A 135 25.14 -28.65 -3.88
N ARG A 136 25.55 -27.70 -4.74
CA ARG A 136 26.95 -27.47 -5.13
C ARG A 136 27.35 -26.00 -4.98
N SER A 137 28.62 -25.79 -4.64
CA SER A 137 29.23 -24.45 -4.54
C SER A 137 29.00 -23.62 -5.81
N PHE A 138 28.92 -22.31 -5.66
CA PHE A 138 28.64 -21.39 -6.76
C PHE A 138 29.64 -20.24 -6.83
N GLY A 139 29.89 -19.81 -8.06
CA GLY A 139 30.57 -18.55 -8.38
C GLY A 139 29.57 -17.45 -8.75
N PRO A 140 30.04 -16.25 -9.11
CA PRO A 140 29.18 -15.15 -9.49
C PRO A 140 28.43 -15.43 -10.80
N ARG A 141 27.18 -14.94 -10.90
CA ARG A 141 26.35 -14.95 -12.11
C ARG A 141 26.21 -16.33 -12.80
N GLN A 142 25.67 -17.32 -12.09
CA GLN A 142 25.56 -18.70 -12.58
C GLN A 142 24.13 -19.22 -12.79
N THR A 143 23.10 -18.41 -12.55
CA THR A 143 21.71 -18.87 -12.60
C THR A 143 21.01 -18.45 -13.90
N LEU A 144 19.84 -19.03 -14.18
CA LEU A 144 18.97 -18.56 -15.27
C LEU A 144 18.10 -17.34 -14.88
N GLY A 145 18.25 -16.83 -13.66
CA GLY A 145 17.51 -15.67 -13.16
C GLY A 145 17.22 -15.71 -11.65
N CYS A 146 17.25 -16.89 -11.03
CA CYS A 146 17.10 -17.04 -9.57
C CYS A 146 18.22 -16.36 -8.78
N VAL A 147 17.95 -16.07 -7.51
CA VAL A 147 18.95 -15.68 -6.53
C VAL A 147 19.29 -16.91 -5.69
N VAL A 148 20.51 -17.40 -5.78
CA VAL A 148 20.96 -18.56 -5.00
C VAL A 148 21.80 -18.10 -3.83
N LEU A 149 21.51 -18.62 -2.63
CA LEU A 149 22.32 -18.47 -1.43
C LEU A 149 22.83 -19.85 -0.98
N GLU A 150 23.64 -19.88 0.07
CA GLU A 150 23.99 -21.13 0.76
C GLU A 150 22.76 -21.75 1.42
N ASN A 151 22.68 -23.09 1.49
CA ASN A 151 21.49 -23.79 2.01
C ASN A 151 21.13 -23.32 3.43
N ASP A 152 22.11 -23.20 4.33
CA ASP A 152 21.89 -22.77 5.71
C ASP A 152 21.31 -21.35 5.81
N ASP A 153 21.70 -20.46 4.89
CA ASP A 153 21.18 -19.09 4.83
C ASP A 153 19.70 -19.09 4.38
N VAL A 154 19.36 -19.88 3.36
CA VAL A 154 17.97 -19.98 2.87
C VAL A 154 17.07 -20.69 3.88
N ASP A 155 17.55 -21.77 4.49
CA ASP A 155 16.79 -22.60 5.43
C ASP A 155 16.36 -21.83 6.69
N THR A 156 17.08 -20.76 7.02
CA THR A 156 16.80 -19.89 8.18
C THR A 156 16.15 -18.55 7.80
N LEU A 157 15.87 -18.32 6.52
CA LEU A 157 15.36 -17.04 6.03
C LEU A 157 13.98 -16.71 6.62
N ASP A 158 13.10 -17.71 6.76
CA ASP A 158 11.73 -17.57 7.29
C ASP A 158 11.66 -17.14 8.75
N ARG A 159 12.76 -17.24 9.50
CA ARG A 159 12.89 -16.66 10.86
C ARG A 159 12.96 -15.13 10.83
N HIS A 160 13.30 -14.56 9.68
CA HIS A 160 13.56 -13.13 9.51
C HIS A 160 12.58 -12.46 8.55
N VAL A 161 11.99 -13.23 7.62
CA VAL A 161 11.09 -12.72 6.59
C VAL A 161 9.70 -13.32 6.73
N ARG A 162 8.68 -12.53 6.41
CA ARG A 162 7.28 -12.96 6.39
C ARG A 162 6.81 -13.11 4.95
N ILE A 163 6.34 -14.31 4.59
CA ILE A 163 5.73 -14.57 3.28
C ILE A 163 4.61 -13.56 3.01
N HIS A 164 4.60 -13.03 1.79
CA HIS A 164 3.76 -11.95 1.26
C HIS A 164 3.94 -10.56 1.86
N ALA A 165 4.70 -10.38 2.93
CA ALA A 165 4.80 -9.12 3.66
C ALA A 165 6.19 -8.49 3.58
N THR A 166 7.25 -9.30 3.76
CA THR A 166 8.62 -8.81 3.72
C THR A 166 9.07 -8.56 2.29
N PRO A 167 9.47 -7.33 1.94
CA PRO A 167 9.97 -7.01 0.61
C PRO A 167 11.35 -7.63 0.36
N VAL A 168 11.59 -7.96 -0.91
CA VAL A 168 12.88 -8.31 -1.47
C VAL A 168 13.22 -7.26 -2.52
N VAL A 169 14.23 -6.45 -2.26
CA VAL A 169 14.79 -5.51 -3.23
C VAL A 169 15.88 -6.22 -4.01
N ILE A 170 15.83 -6.15 -5.33
CA ILE A 170 16.91 -6.64 -6.20
C ILE A 170 17.36 -5.50 -7.09
N ALA A 171 18.64 -5.12 -7.00
CA ALA A 171 19.22 -4.02 -7.73
C ALA A 171 20.65 -4.35 -8.18
N GLU A 172 21.17 -3.64 -9.18
CA GLU A 172 22.58 -3.79 -9.57
C GLU A 172 23.50 -3.30 -8.45
N SER A 173 23.09 -2.25 -7.72
CA SER A 173 23.79 -1.82 -6.51
C SER A 173 22.81 -1.40 -5.42
N VAL A 174 23.15 -1.72 -4.17
CA VAL A 174 22.37 -1.35 -2.99
C VAL A 174 23.21 -0.47 -2.06
N SER A 175 22.67 0.68 -1.70
CA SER A 175 23.17 1.56 -0.64
C SER A 175 22.16 1.73 0.48
N LEU A 176 22.61 1.61 1.73
CA LEU A 176 21.79 1.83 2.93
C LEU A 176 22.06 3.19 3.60
N THR A 177 22.81 4.07 2.92
CA THR A 177 23.19 5.41 3.40
C THR A 177 22.44 6.52 2.66
N GLY A 178 21.25 6.21 2.14
CA GLY A 178 20.39 7.18 1.48
C GLY A 178 20.02 8.33 2.41
N LYS A 179 19.73 9.49 1.81
CA LYS A 179 19.44 10.74 2.55
C LYS A 179 17.95 11.04 2.70
N ALA A 180 17.11 10.43 1.87
CA ALA A 180 15.68 10.71 1.81
C ALA A 180 14.88 9.41 1.99
N GLY A 181 13.86 9.49 2.86
CA GLY A 181 12.89 8.43 3.01
C GLY A 181 11.90 8.39 1.83
N PRO A 182 10.88 7.52 1.91
CA PRO A 182 9.80 7.48 0.93
C PRO A 182 9.13 8.85 0.76
N PRO A 183 8.69 9.23 -0.46
CA PRO A 183 8.01 10.50 -0.68
C PRO A 183 6.73 10.59 0.16
N PRO A 184 6.47 11.72 0.86
CA PRO A 184 5.25 11.90 1.65
C PRO A 184 3.96 11.71 0.85
N GLU A 185 3.98 12.00 -0.45
CA GLU A 185 2.86 11.83 -1.37
C GLU A 185 2.41 10.38 -1.48
N ILE A 186 3.32 9.41 -1.35
CA ILE A 186 2.97 7.98 -1.37
C ILE A 186 2.31 7.61 -0.04
N VAL A 187 2.89 8.01 1.09
CA VAL A 187 2.35 7.71 2.42
C VAL A 187 0.95 8.32 2.59
N LEU A 188 0.81 9.61 2.29
CA LEU A 188 -0.47 10.33 2.34
C LEU A 188 -1.43 9.83 1.25
N GLY A 189 -0.93 9.45 0.08
CA GLY A 189 -1.70 8.86 -1.01
C GLY A 189 -2.33 7.53 -0.60
N THR A 190 -1.61 6.66 0.12
CA THR A 190 -2.15 5.40 0.64
C THR A 190 -3.26 5.65 1.67
N TRP A 191 -3.09 6.60 2.59
CA TRP A 191 -4.18 7.01 3.49
C TRP A 191 -5.37 7.61 2.73
N GLY A 192 -5.11 8.39 1.68
CA GLY A 192 -6.12 8.93 0.78
C GLY A 192 -6.91 7.83 0.06
N TRP A 193 -6.24 6.76 -0.36
CA TRP A 193 -6.85 5.58 -0.95
C TRP A 193 -7.81 4.88 0.01
N ILE A 194 -7.39 4.63 1.25
CA ILE A 194 -8.23 4.05 2.32
C ILE A 194 -9.49 4.89 2.48
N LYS A 195 -9.32 6.19 2.72
CA LYS A 195 -10.41 7.13 2.94
C LYS A 195 -11.38 7.20 1.76
N ALA A 196 -10.87 7.23 0.52
CA ALA A 196 -11.72 7.25 -0.66
C ALA A 196 -12.52 5.94 -0.80
N ARG A 197 -11.93 4.81 -0.41
CA ARG A 197 -12.61 3.51 -0.38
C ARG A 197 -13.69 3.44 0.69
N GLU A 198 -13.46 3.96 1.90
CA GLU A 198 -14.46 4.02 2.99
C GLU A 198 -15.67 4.91 2.64
N ARG A 199 -15.38 6.05 2.00
CA ARG A 199 -16.41 6.96 1.49
C ARG A 199 -17.23 6.36 0.36
N ARG A 200 -16.68 5.37 -0.35
CA ARG A 200 -17.35 4.65 -1.43
C ARG A 200 -17.79 5.60 -2.55
N GLU A 201 -16.98 6.62 -2.82
CA GLU A 201 -17.23 7.66 -3.82
C GLU A 201 -16.51 7.34 -5.14
N ASN A 202 -17.04 7.86 -6.27
CA ASN A 202 -16.38 7.71 -7.59
C ASN A 202 -14.97 8.32 -7.63
N ALA A 203 -14.68 9.31 -6.79
CA ALA A 203 -13.34 9.92 -6.68
C ALA A 203 -12.24 8.91 -6.32
N PHE A 204 -12.60 7.74 -5.77
CA PHE A 204 -11.67 6.62 -5.55
C PHE A 204 -10.92 6.22 -6.84
N PHE A 205 -11.61 6.21 -7.98
CA PHE A 205 -11.02 5.79 -9.25
C PHE A 205 -10.07 6.84 -9.83
N GLU A 206 -10.15 8.10 -9.40
CA GLU A 206 -9.26 9.17 -9.85
C GLU A 206 -7.82 8.99 -9.32
N ILE A 207 -7.61 8.17 -8.30
CA ILE A 207 -6.29 7.86 -7.74
C ILE A 207 -5.49 6.94 -8.70
N TYR A 208 -6.18 6.26 -9.61
CA TYR A 208 -5.58 5.28 -10.51
C TYR A 208 -5.23 5.87 -11.88
N ASP A 209 -4.21 5.29 -12.52
CA ASP A 209 -3.97 5.42 -13.96
C ASP A 209 -4.68 4.25 -14.66
N PRO A 210 -5.77 4.48 -15.40
CA PRO A 210 -6.57 3.40 -15.97
C PRO A 210 -5.78 2.59 -16.99
N VAL A 211 -4.99 3.24 -17.86
CA VAL A 211 -4.27 2.57 -18.95
C VAL A 211 -3.17 1.68 -18.41
N ARG A 212 -2.41 2.15 -17.41
CA ARG A 212 -1.37 1.34 -16.79
C ARG A 212 -1.96 0.25 -15.89
N PHE A 213 -3.06 0.53 -15.19
CA PHE A 213 -3.78 -0.48 -14.41
C PHE A 213 -4.17 -1.69 -15.25
N GLU A 214 -4.73 -1.47 -16.44
CA GLU A 214 -5.12 -2.55 -17.36
C GLU A 214 -3.93 -3.41 -17.82
N LYS A 215 -2.75 -2.81 -18.00
CA LYS A 215 -1.53 -3.58 -18.33
C LYS A 215 -0.97 -4.33 -17.12
N SER A 216 -1.15 -3.77 -15.93
CA SER A 216 -0.63 -4.35 -14.69
C SER A 216 -1.48 -5.51 -14.18
N SER A 217 -2.75 -5.58 -14.59
CA SER A 217 -3.73 -6.53 -14.06
C SER A 217 -4.32 -7.38 -15.18
N ASN A 218 -4.91 -8.52 -14.85
CA ASN A 218 -5.65 -9.34 -15.81
C ASN A 218 -7.12 -8.86 -15.97
N MET A 219 -7.41 -7.58 -15.70
CA MET A 219 -8.74 -7.00 -15.66
C MET A 219 -8.76 -5.61 -16.30
N SER A 220 -9.78 -5.31 -17.11
CA SER A 220 -9.99 -3.95 -17.60
C SER A 220 -10.34 -3.00 -16.46
N PHE A 221 -9.99 -1.72 -16.59
CA PHE A 221 -10.27 -0.72 -15.57
C PHE A 221 -11.78 -0.48 -15.43
N ALA A 222 -12.53 -0.60 -16.52
CA ALA A 222 -13.99 -0.55 -16.50
C ALA A 222 -14.58 -1.69 -15.64
N ARG A 223 -14.07 -2.92 -15.78
CA ARG A 223 -14.51 -4.07 -14.97
C ARG A 223 -14.09 -3.93 -13.52
N PHE A 224 -12.89 -3.43 -13.26
CA PHE A 224 -12.43 -3.09 -11.90
C PHE A 224 -13.39 -2.09 -11.26
N ARG A 225 -13.67 -0.97 -11.94
CA ARG A 225 -14.61 0.05 -11.48
C ARG A 225 -15.99 -0.51 -11.18
N GLN A 226 -16.55 -1.32 -12.09
CA GLN A 226 -17.85 -1.95 -11.87
C GLN A 226 -17.85 -2.87 -10.64
N LYS A 227 -16.84 -3.73 -10.48
CA LYS A 227 -16.72 -4.64 -9.35
C LYS A 227 -16.59 -3.88 -8.03
N THR A 228 -15.76 -2.84 -7.99
CA THR A 228 -15.59 -1.99 -6.80
C THR A 228 -16.88 -1.23 -6.45
N LEU A 229 -17.62 -0.71 -7.44
CA LEU A 229 -18.91 -0.06 -7.18
C LEU A 229 -19.97 -1.04 -6.65
N GLN A 230 -19.96 -2.29 -7.11
CA GLN A 230 -20.82 -3.35 -6.57
C GLN A 230 -20.46 -3.68 -5.11
N GLU A 231 -19.17 -3.77 -4.80
CA GLU A 231 -18.68 -3.91 -3.41
C GLU A 231 -19.15 -2.73 -2.53
N PHE A 232 -19.00 -1.50 -3.04
CA PHE A 232 -19.40 -0.28 -2.35
C PHE A 232 -20.90 -0.24 -2.04
N ALA A 233 -21.74 -0.75 -2.93
CA ALA A 233 -23.18 -0.85 -2.73
C ALA A 233 -23.58 -1.94 -1.71
N GLY A 234 -22.70 -2.93 -1.45
CA GLY A 234 -22.96 -4.06 -0.57
C GLY A 234 -22.97 -3.72 0.93
N ALA A 235 -22.37 -2.60 1.33
CA ALA A 235 -22.33 -2.15 2.72
C ALA A 235 -22.79 -0.69 2.83
N LYS A 236 -23.36 -0.30 3.98
CA LYS A 236 -23.74 1.10 4.26
C LYS A 236 -22.60 1.95 4.80
N TRP A 237 -21.57 1.31 5.33
CA TRP A 237 -20.32 1.91 5.79
C TRP A 237 -19.29 0.79 5.93
N VAL A 238 -18.02 1.15 5.85
CA VAL A 238 -16.88 0.26 6.15
C VAL A 238 -15.82 1.08 6.87
N ASP A 239 -15.11 0.44 7.79
CA ASP A 239 -13.92 0.95 8.46
C ASP A 239 -12.75 0.08 8.04
N ILE A 240 -11.72 0.69 7.43
CA ILE A 240 -10.57 -0.04 6.91
C ILE A 240 -9.34 0.33 7.73
N ARG A 241 -8.92 -0.59 8.60
CA ARG A 241 -7.72 -0.44 9.42
C ARG A 241 -6.48 -0.83 8.65
N MET A 242 -5.54 0.10 8.59
CA MET A 242 -4.23 -0.07 7.98
C MET A 242 -3.17 -0.23 9.06
N GLU A 243 -2.48 -1.36 9.05
CA GLU A 243 -1.38 -1.65 9.94
C GLU A 243 -0.07 -1.82 9.16
N ASN A 244 1.05 -1.44 9.78
CA ASN A 244 2.39 -1.69 9.26
C ASN A 244 2.60 -1.18 7.82
N LEU A 245 2.22 0.08 7.55
CA LEU A 245 2.47 0.71 6.25
C LEU A 245 3.98 0.80 5.98
N GLN A 246 4.38 0.20 4.88
CA GLN A 246 5.74 0.15 4.38
C GLN A 246 5.78 0.71 2.97
N VAL A 247 6.81 1.48 2.64
CA VAL A 247 7.01 2.04 1.31
C VAL A 247 8.44 1.80 0.87
N LEU A 248 8.62 1.28 -0.35
CA LEU A 248 9.93 1.13 -0.98
C LEU A 248 9.91 1.70 -2.39
N GLN A 249 11.09 2.16 -2.80
CA GLN A 249 11.38 2.57 -4.16
C GLN A 249 11.80 1.37 -5.01
N GLY A 250 11.17 1.23 -6.18
CA GLY A 250 11.67 0.47 -7.33
C GLY A 250 12.37 1.38 -8.34
N PRO A 251 12.78 0.88 -9.52
CA PRO A 251 13.46 1.66 -10.56
C PRO A 251 12.76 2.98 -10.93
N ASP A 252 11.48 2.91 -11.28
CA ASP A 252 10.67 4.04 -11.76
C ASP A 252 9.28 4.11 -11.09
N TYR A 253 9.14 3.41 -9.96
CA TYR A 253 7.89 3.28 -9.22
C TYR A 253 8.12 3.24 -7.71
N MET A 254 7.05 3.40 -6.96
CA MET A 254 7.01 3.16 -5.51
C MET A 254 6.03 2.03 -5.22
N VAL A 255 6.29 1.21 -4.21
CA VAL A 255 5.31 0.23 -3.71
C VAL A 255 4.98 0.54 -2.27
N SER A 256 3.68 0.70 -1.96
CA SER A 256 3.19 0.76 -0.59
C SER A 256 2.56 -0.58 -0.23
N VAL A 257 2.96 -1.15 0.91
CA VAL A 257 2.49 -2.44 1.41
C VAL A 257 2.00 -2.28 2.83
N PHE A 258 0.83 -2.82 3.13
CA PHE A 258 0.25 -2.75 4.46
C PHE A 258 -0.66 -3.94 4.74
N ALA A 259 -0.82 -4.27 6.01
CA ALA A 259 -1.86 -5.15 6.46
C ALA A 259 -3.18 -4.36 6.51
N GLN A 260 -4.23 -4.94 5.94
CA GLN A 260 -5.56 -4.34 5.88
C GLN A 260 -6.53 -5.24 6.64
N ARG A 261 -7.40 -4.64 7.44
CA ARG A 261 -8.61 -5.27 7.99
C ARG A 261 -9.81 -4.40 7.68
N THR A 262 -10.87 -5.00 7.17
CA THR A 262 -12.12 -4.30 6.89
C THR A 262 -13.20 -4.71 7.89
N PHE A 263 -13.83 -3.73 8.53
CA PHE A 263 -14.89 -3.86 9.51
C PHE A 263 -16.18 -3.16 9.04
N PRO A 264 -17.36 -3.46 9.63
CA PRO A 264 -17.61 -4.43 10.72
C PRO A 264 -17.61 -5.90 10.27
N GLN A 265 -17.73 -6.14 8.96
CA GLN A 265 -17.49 -7.43 8.31
C GLN A 265 -16.65 -7.15 7.08
N GLY A 266 -15.60 -7.93 6.87
CA GLY A 266 -14.76 -7.69 5.71
C GLY A 266 -13.53 -8.56 5.65
N GLU A 267 -12.79 -8.33 4.58
CA GLU A 267 -11.60 -9.09 4.28
C GLU A 267 -10.42 -8.62 5.14
N GLN A 268 -9.48 -9.54 5.34
CA GLN A 268 -8.20 -9.25 5.98
C GLN A 268 -7.07 -9.88 5.17
N GLY A 269 -5.92 -9.22 5.17
CA GLY A 269 -4.78 -9.64 4.37
C GLY A 269 -3.78 -8.53 4.09
N TRP A 270 -2.88 -8.79 3.16
CA TRP A 270 -1.89 -7.81 2.71
C TRP A 270 -2.37 -7.12 1.44
N ARG A 271 -2.32 -5.79 1.44
CA ARG A 271 -2.54 -4.96 0.26
C ARG A 271 -1.20 -4.42 -0.22
N ARG A 272 -1.00 -4.42 -1.54
CA ARG A 272 0.11 -3.72 -2.19
C ARG A 272 -0.43 -2.80 -3.25
N LEU A 273 0.04 -1.55 -3.25
CA LEU A 273 -0.30 -0.56 -4.27
C LEU A 273 1.00 -0.13 -4.95
N TYR A 274 1.01 -0.18 -6.28
CA TYR A 274 2.15 0.21 -7.10
C TYR A 274 1.87 1.57 -7.69
N TRP A 275 2.78 2.51 -7.47
CA TRP A 275 2.62 3.92 -7.81
C TRP A 275 3.65 4.31 -8.85
N MET A 276 3.22 4.94 -9.94
CA MET A 276 4.12 5.60 -10.89
C MET A 276 3.76 7.06 -11.01
N ARG A 277 4.78 7.88 -11.30
CA ARG A 277 4.58 9.32 -11.49
C ARG A 277 4.06 9.59 -12.90
N GLN A 278 2.95 10.32 -12.99
CA GLN A 278 2.38 10.87 -14.21
C GLN A 278 2.59 12.39 -14.21
N VAL A 279 3.63 12.83 -14.94
CA VAL A 279 4.09 14.23 -14.98
C VAL A 279 4.42 14.75 -13.57
N GLU A 280 3.44 15.28 -12.84
CA GLU A 280 3.62 15.79 -11.47
C GLU A 280 2.97 14.92 -10.39
N LEU A 281 1.97 14.10 -10.72
CA LEU A 281 1.14 13.38 -9.74
C LEU A 281 1.51 11.89 -9.69
N TRP A 282 1.52 11.33 -8.49
CA TRP A 282 1.59 9.88 -8.32
C TRP A 282 0.21 9.25 -8.54
N LYS A 283 0.15 8.19 -9.34
CA LYS A 283 -1.06 7.40 -9.59
C LYS A 283 -0.82 5.94 -9.27
N ILE A 284 -1.85 5.27 -8.77
CA ILE A 284 -1.82 3.81 -8.62
C ILE A 284 -1.94 3.21 -10.02
N VAL A 285 -0.92 2.45 -10.41
CA VAL A 285 -0.87 1.77 -11.71
C VAL A 285 -1.16 0.28 -11.60
N GLY A 286 -1.30 -0.25 -10.38
CA GLY A 286 -1.59 -1.66 -10.13
C GLY A 286 -1.74 -1.96 -8.66
N GLU A 287 -2.47 -3.01 -8.33
CA GLU A 287 -2.69 -3.46 -6.95
C GLU A 287 -2.64 -4.98 -6.83
N GLU A 288 -2.24 -5.45 -5.65
CA GLU A 288 -2.29 -6.86 -5.27
C GLU A 288 -3.03 -6.99 -3.93
N TRP A 289 -3.92 -7.99 -3.86
CA TRP A 289 -4.59 -8.41 -2.64
C TRP A 289 -4.20 -9.82 -2.30
N ILE A 290 -3.65 -10.02 -1.11
CA ILE A 290 -3.27 -11.33 -0.60
C ILE A 290 -4.11 -11.61 0.64
N PRO A 291 -5.25 -12.32 0.49
CA PRO A 291 -6.09 -12.70 1.61
C PRO A 291 -5.28 -13.49 2.64
N ARG A 292 -5.36 -13.08 3.90
CA ARG A 292 -4.70 -13.79 4.99
C ARG A 292 -5.44 -13.52 6.28
N ASN A 293 -5.67 -14.57 7.06
CA ASN A 293 -6.08 -14.37 8.43
C ASN A 293 -4.91 -13.74 9.19
N MET A 294 -5.07 -12.47 9.58
CA MET A 294 -4.05 -11.70 10.26
C MET A 294 -4.04 -12.00 11.78
N GLY A 295 -4.86 -12.95 12.24
CA GLY A 295 -4.98 -13.34 13.64
C GLY A 295 -5.70 -12.29 14.48
N GLY A 296 -6.09 -12.65 15.70
CA GLY A 296 -6.82 -11.76 16.61
C GLY A 296 -8.27 -11.51 16.16
N SER A 297 -9.25 -12.02 16.90
CA SER A 297 -10.55 -11.34 16.91
C SER A 297 -10.30 -10.04 17.65
N GLU A 298 -10.01 -8.96 16.94
CA GLU A 298 -10.14 -7.67 17.58
C GLU A 298 -11.58 -7.60 18.07
N ASP A 299 -11.75 -7.40 19.38
CA ASP A 299 -13.01 -6.94 19.93
C ASP A 299 -13.27 -5.56 19.33
N TYR A 300 -13.75 -5.56 18.09
CA TYR A 300 -13.94 -4.35 17.30
C TYR A 300 -14.93 -3.43 18.02
N ALA A 301 -15.95 -4.01 18.66
CA ALA A 301 -16.88 -3.27 19.50
C ALA A 301 -16.17 -2.59 20.70
N GLY A 302 -15.25 -3.30 21.36
CA GLY A 302 -14.40 -2.74 22.42
C GLY A 302 -13.47 -1.63 21.92
N LEU A 303 -12.79 -1.85 20.80
CA LEU A 303 -11.89 -0.89 20.16
C LEU A 303 -12.62 0.40 19.81
N VAL A 304 -13.67 0.32 18.97
CA VAL A 304 -14.42 1.51 18.58
C VAL A 304 -15.16 2.13 19.76
N GLY A 305 -15.57 1.32 20.74
CA GLY A 305 -16.14 1.82 21.99
C GLY A 305 -15.17 2.75 22.73
N LYS A 306 -13.87 2.44 22.75
CA LYS A 306 -12.83 3.31 23.32
C LYS A 306 -12.67 4.59 22.49
N GLU A 307 -12.51 4.45 21.18
CA GLU A 307 -12.29 5.57 20.26
C GLU A 307 -13.47 6.56 20.24
N ILE A 308 -14.71 6.07 20.28
CA ILE A 308 -15.90 6.91 20.35
C ILE A 308 -15.99 7.66 21.68
N ARG A 309 -15.64 7.05 22.81
CA ARG A 309 -15.58 7.75 24.10
C ARG A 309 -14.53 8.86 24.09
N GLU A 310 -13.36 8.61 23.49
CA GLU A 310 -12.32 9.62 23.33
C GLU A 310 -12.80 10.78 22.45
N ARG A 311 -13.43 10.49 21.30
CA ARG A 311 -14.03 11.52 20.43
C ARG A 311 -15.13 12.31 21.11
N LEU A 312 -15.98 11.67 21.93
CA LEU A 312 -17.01 12.37 22.69
C LEU A 312 -16.41 13.25 23.81
N ARG A 313 -15.33 12.80 24.46
CA ARG A 313 -14.58 13.62 25.42
C ARG A 313 -13.99 14.88 24.75
N GLU A 314 -13.39 14.74 23.57
CA GLU A 314 -12.93 15.88 22.78
C GLU A 314 -14.07 16.87 22.48
N CYS A 315 -15.26 16.35 22.11
CA CYS A 315 -16.44 17.19 21.89
C CYS A 315 -16.91 17.88 23.18
N ALA A 316 -16.93 17.17 24.31
CA ALA A 316 -17.34 17.72 25.59
C ALA A 316 -16.38 18.85 26.03
N GLU A 317 -15.07 18.65 25.93
CA GLU A 317 -14.08 19.68 26.27
C GLU A 317 -14.17 20.89 25.35
N ALA A 318 -14.36 20.68 24.04
CA ALA A 318 -14.54 21.76 23.08
C ALA A 318 -15.83 22.55 23.37
N TRP A 319 -16.90 21.87 23.79
CA TRP A 319 -18.13 22.52 24.22
C TRP A 319 -17.91 23.41 25.45
N ASP A 320 -17.29 22.89 26.50
CA ASP A 320 -17.07 23.64 27.75
C ASP A 320 -16.16 24.86 27.54
N LYS A 321 -15.25 24.80 26.57
CA LYS A 321 -14.38 25.92 26.16
C LYS A 321 -15.05 26.90 25.18
N GLY A 322 -16.26 26.60 24.69
CA GLY A 322 -16.90 27.38 23.63
C GLY A 322 -16.18 27.31 22.27
N ASP A 323 -15.36 26.28 22.03
CA ASP A 323 -14.62 26.09 20.78
C ASP A 323 -15.51 25.49 19.67
N LEU A 324 -16.32 26.37 19.08
CA LEU A 324 -17.21 26.04 17.98
C LEU A 324 -16.46 25.46 16.76
N LYS A 325 -15.24 25.93 16.50
CA LYS A 325 -14.46 25.50 15.33
C LYS A 325 -14.06 24.03 15.47
N THR A 326 -13.61 23.62 16.65
CA THR A 326 -13.26 22.23 16.92
C THR A 326 -14.50 21.33 16.86
N LEU A 327 -15.62 21.74 17.48
CA LEU A 327 -16.87 20.99 17.40
C LEU A 327 -17.36 20.80 15.96
N VAL A 328 -17.39 21.85 15.15
CA VAL A 328 -17.86 21.74 13.75
C VAL A 328 -16.97 20.80 12.93
N ARG A 329 -15.68 20.69 13.27
CA ARG A 329 -14.75 19.77 12.60
C ARG A 329 -14.98 18.30 12.95
N THR A 330 -15.61 17.98 14.07
CA THR A 330 -15.95 16.59 14.43
C THR A 330 -17.13 16.06 13.63
N TYR A 331 -17.95 16.93 13.03
CA TYR A 331 -19.04 16.53 12.13
C TYR A 331 -18.54 16.24 10.71
N ASP A 332 -19.14 15.23 10.10
CA ASP A 332 -19.01 14.99 8.67
C ASP A 332 -19.48 16.22 7.87
N ARG A 333 -18.90 16.43 6.68
CA ARG A 333 -19.26 17.58 5.82
C ARG A 333 -20.75 17.60 5.47
N THR A 334 -21.33 16.42 5.28
CA THR A 334 -22.73 16.17 4.95
C THR A 334 -23.58 15.78 6.16
N GLY A 335 -22.97 15.77 7.35
CA GLY A 335 -23.62 15.36 8.58
C GLY A 335 -24.78 16.26 8.99
N SER A 336 -25.52 15.82 10.00
CA SER A 336 -26.71 16.52 10.49
C SER A 336 -26.74 16.66 12.00
N ARG A 337 -27.43 17.72 12.46
CA ARG A 337 -27.72 17.97 13.87
C ARG A 337 -29.15 18.45 14.04
N ASN A 338 -29.94 17.75 14.85
CA ASN A 338 -31.33 18.08 15.16
C ASN A 338 -32.17 18.38 13.88
N GLY A 339 -32.01 17.56 12.84
CA GLY A 339 -32.71 17.73 11.56
C GLY A 339 -32.12 18.77 10.60
N THR A 340 -31.12 19.55 11.01
CA THR A 340 -30.40 20.49 10.11
C THR A 340 -29.16 19.83 9.52
N GLN A 341 -28.93 19.99 8.22
CA GLN A 341 -27.83 19.33 7.51
C GLN A 341 -26.73 20.31 7.08
N GLY A 342 -25.49 19.84 7.12
CA GLY A 342 -24.32 20.57 6.65
C GLY A 342 -23.67 21.44 7.71
N ARG A 343 -22.34 21.57 7.62
CA ARG A 343 -21.51 22.20 8.67
C ARG A 343 -21.93 23.63 9.05
N LYS A 344 -22.41 24.43 8.09
CA LYS A 344 -22.88 25.81 8.37
C LYS A 344 -24.13 25.80 9.26
N ALA A 345 -25.09 24.93 8.96
CA ALA A 345 -26.32 24.82 9.76
C ALA A 345 -26.03 24.19 11.14
N ILE A 346 -25.14 23.20 11.19
CA ILE A 346 -24.64 22.61 12.44
C ILE A 346 -23.97 23.68 13.30
N ALA A 347 -23.09 24.51 12.74
CA ALA A 347 -22.42 25.59 13.46
C ALA A 347 -23.44 26.55 14.10
N ALA A 348 -24.41 27.03 13.32
CA ALA A 348 -25.47 27.90 13.83
C ALA A 348 -26.34 27.23 14.90
N SER A 349 -26.56 25.91 14.79
CA SER A 349 -27.31 25.13 15.79
C SER A 349 -26.53 25.02 17.12
N LEU A 350 -25.24 24.70 17.05
CA LEU A 350 -24.35 24.63 18.22
C LEU A 350 -24.22 25.99 18.90
N GLU A 351 -23.99 27.05 18.13
CA GLU A 351 -23.86 28.42 18.63
C GLU A 351 -25.12 28.87 19.37
N ARG A 352 -26.31 28.59 18.82
CA ARG A 352 -27.59 28.86 19.51
C ARG A 352 -27.71 28.08 20.82
N ASP A 353 -27.36 26.80 20.83
CA ASP A 353 -27.44 25.98 22.04
C ASP A 353 -26.44 26.47 23.13
N MET A 354 -25.24 26.91 22.73
CA MET A 354 -24.23 27.50 23.62
C MET A 354 -24.66 28.86 24.17
N ALA A 355 -25.18 29.75 23.32
CA ALA A 355 -25.69 31.06 23.73
C ALA A 355 -26.86 30.93 24.72
N ALA A 356 -27.70 29.90 24.54
CA ALA A 356 -28.78 29.54 25.47
C ALA A 356 -28.28 28.83 26.75
N LYS A 357 -26.96 28.66 26.94
CA LYS A 357 -26.33 27.98 28.08
C LYS A 357 -26.92 26.59 28.35
N LYS A 358 -27.24 25.85 27.28
CA LYS A 358 -27.70 24.46 27.42
C LYS A 358 -26.60 23.60 28.06
N LYS A 359 -27.02 22.57 28.78
CA LYS A 359 -26.11 21.55 29.33
C LYS A 359 -25.26 20.95 28.21
N ASN A 360 -24.00 20.62 28.53
CA ASN A 360 -23.09 19.97 27.61
C ASN A 360 -23.69 18.65 27.12
N PRO A 361 -23.99 18.53 25.81
CA PRO A 361 -24.75 17.39 25.35
C PRO A 361 -23.87 16.19 24.99
N TYR A 362 -22.56 16.28 25.22
CA TYR A 362 -21.58 15.22 24.96
C TYR A 362 -20.99 14.62 26.25
N SER A 363 -21.38 15.11 27.43
CA SER A 363 -20.70 14.80 28.70
C SER A 363 -21.17 13.54 29.42
N ALA A 364 -22.28 12.92 28.99
CA ALA A 364 -22.78 11.70 29.61
C ALA A 364 -22.05 10.45 29.11
N GLU A 365 -21.95 9.41 29.95
CA GLU A 365 -21.34 8.13 29.54
C GLU A 365 -22.18 7.48 28.42
N PRO A 366 -21.60 7.20 27.25
CA PRO A 366 -22.34 6.65 26.12
C PRO A 366 -22.48 5.13 26.22
N VAL A 367 -23.65 4.62 25.82
CA VAL A 367 -23.77 3.22 25.38
C VAL A 367 -23.43 3.16 23.90
N VAL A 368 -22.31 2.52 23.56
CA VAL A 368 -21.80 2.41 22.19
C VAL A 368 -22.15 1.06 21.57
N ARG A 369 -22.63 1.05 20.32
CA ARG A 369 -22.96 -0.16 19.57
C ARG A 369 -22.52 -0.05 18.11
N VAL A 370 -21.92 -1.13 17.59
CA VAL A 370 -21.70 -1.30 16.15
C VAL A 370 -23.04 -1.67 15.51
N THR A 371 -23.49 -0.90 14.51
CA THR A 371 -24.76 -1.17 13.83
C THR A 371 -24.59 -1.22 12.31
N LYS A 372 -25.65 -1.61 11.60
CA LYS A 372 -25.66 -1.61 10.14
C LYS A 372 -25.51 -0.21 9.52
N ASN A 373 -25.68 0.87 10.29
CA ASN A 373 -25.63 2.25 9.78
C ASN A 373 -24.35 3.00 10.17
N GLY A 374 -23.58 2.50 11.13
CA GLY A 374 -22.36 3.13 11.65
C GLY A 374 -22.09 2.67 13.07
N ILE A 375 -21.35 3.48 13.82
CA ILE A 375 -21.22 3.32 15.28
C ILE A 375 -22.21 4.26 15.97
N GLU A 376 -23.16 3.70 16.71
CA GLU A 376 -24.16 4.47 17.44
C GLU A 376 -23.72 4.66 18.89
N ALA A 377 -23.71 5.90 19.36
CA ALA A 377 -23.54 6.26 20.75
C ALA A 377 -24.83 6.88 21.28
N LYS A 378 -25.39 6.27 22.33
CA LYS A 378 -26.56 6.79 23.03
C LYS A 378 -26.13 7.39 24.37
N LEU A 379 -26.32 8.69 24.51
CA LEU A 379 -26.06 9.45 25.73
C LEU A 379 -27.37 9.73 26.45
N MET A 380 -27.41 9.45 27.75
CA MET A 380 -28.60 9.63 28.58
C MET A 380 -28.42 10.84 29.50
N THR A 381 -29.33 11.81 29.42
CA THR A 381 -29.32 13.02 30.26
C THR A 381 -30.75 13.39 30.63
N ASP A 382 -31.09 13.41 31.92
CA ASP A 382 -32.32 13.96 32.50
C ASP A 382 -33.58 13.81 31.63
N GLY A 383 -34.08 12.58 31.49
CA GLY A 383 -35.32 12.26 30.75
C GLY A 383 -35.24 12.35 29.22
N HIS A 384 -34.07 12.70 28.67
CA HIS A 384 -33.83 12.77 27.23
C HIS A 384 -32.70 11.82 26.84
N SER A 385 -32.77 11.33 25.61
CA SER A 385 -31.65 10.61 24.99
C SER A 385 -31.12 11.40 23.82
N ARG A 386 -29.81 11.46 23.70
CA ARG A 386 -29.13 11.95 22.50
C ARG A 386 -28.50 10.75 21.79
N ASN A 387 -28.87 10.56 20.54
CA ASN A 387 -28.33 9.50 19.69
C ASN A 387 -27.37 10.15 18.70
N ILE A 388 -26.14 9.66 18.67
CA ILE A 388 -25.08 10.14 17.78
C ILE A 388 -24.62 8.97 16.92
N LEU A 389 -24.66 9.14 15.60
CA LEU A 389 -24.13 8.19 14.64
C LEU A 389 -22.76 8.65 14.17
N PHE A 390 -21.78 7.76 14.25
CA PHE A 390 -20.43 7.97 13.77
C PHE A 390 -20.13 7.14 12.53
N LEU A 391 -19.37 7.73 11.62
CA LEU A 391 -18.77 7.08 10.46
C LEU A 391 -17.25 7.29 10.45
N PRO A 392 -16.48 6.39 9.82
CA PRO A 392 -15.03 6.55 9.69
C PRO A 392 -14.64 7.87 9.03
N GLY A 393 -13.63 8.50 9.62
CA GLY A 393 -12.99 9.73 9.19
C GLY A 393 -11.61 9.47 8.58
N ALA A 394 -10.77 10.51 8.48
CA ALA A 394 -9.39 10.32 8.03
C ALA A 394 -8.51 9.84 9.19
N PHE A 395 -7.48 9.03 8.90
CA PHE A 395 -6.47 8.61 9.88
C PHE A 395 -7.08 7.97 11.14
N ASP A 396 -7.90 6.94 10.95
CA ASP A 396 -8.54 6.18 12.04
C ASP A 396 -9.37 7.05 13.01
N SER A 397 -9.90 8.18 12.54
CA SER A 397 -10.77 9.06 13.33
C SER A 397 -12.25 8.78 13.08
N TRP A 398 -13.13 9.31 13.93
CA TRP A 398 -14.58 9.17 13.79
C TRP A 398 -15.28 10.51 13.59
N LEU A 399 -16.13 10.60 12.57
CA LEU A 399 -16.92 11.80 12.28
C LEU A 399 -18.38 11.59 12.66
N ILE A 400 -18.99 12.62 13.25
CA ILE A 400 -20.42 12.63 13.55
C ILE A 400 -21.19 12.79 12.25
N ALA A 401 -21.90 11.73 11.84
CA ALA A 401 -22.77 11.72 10.68
C ALA A 401 -24.17 12.24 11.03
N SER A 402 -24.68 11.92 12.21
CA SER A 402 -25.90 12.53 12.73
C SER A 402 -25.85 12.66 14.25
N ASP A 403 -26.50 13.71 14.75
CA ASP A 403 -26.69 13.98 16.17
C ASP A 403 -28.12 14.47 16.37
N GLY A 404 -28.92 13.74 17.14
CA GLY A 404 -30.31 14.11 17.40
C GLY A 404 -30.77 13.77 18.81
N THR A 405 -31.65 14.61 19.35
CA THR A 405 -32.37 14.34 20.58
C THR A 405 -33.64 13.55 20.30
N ALA A 406 -33.89 12.48 21.06
CA ALA A 406 -35.15 11.77 21.09
C ALA A 406 -35.77 11.86 22.48
N ARG A 407 -37.08 12.17 22.54
CA ARG A 407 -37.88 12.04 23.78
C ARG A 407 -37.96 10.55 24.14
N GLN A 408 -37.89 10.24 25.43
CA GLN A 408 -38.13 8.88 25.88
C GLN A 408 -39.58 8.47 25.54
N PRO A 409 -39.81 7.22 25.09
CA PRO A 409 -41.16 6.68 24.97
C PRO A 409 -41.86 6.59 26.33
#